data_AF-A0A7Y2VQQ7-F1
#
_entry.id   AF-A0A7Y2VQQ7-F1
#
_cell.length_a   1.000
_cell.length_b   1.000
_cell.length_c   1.000
_cell.angle_alpha   90.00
_cell.angle_beta   90.00
_cell.angle_gamma   90.00
#
_symmetry.space_group_name_H-M   'P 1'
#
loop_
_entity.id
_entity.type
_entity.pdbx_description
1 polymer ?
#
loop_
_entity_poly.entity_id
_entity_poly.type
_entity_poly.pdbx_seq_one_letter_code
_entity_poly.pdbx_strand_id
1 'polypeptide(L)'
;DSMFNTPAVFPVYVSMLTLQWLKDLGGIAAIEEINEKKANLIYSEIDLNPLFKGYAEKEDRSNMNATFTLTDEKLKDTFDAMWKEAGINGLNGHRSVGGYRASMYNALSLESVGVLVDVMSDLERKA
;
A
#
# COMPACT_ATOMS: atom_id res chain seq x y z
N ASP A 1 31.01 -15.85 23.90
CA ASP A 1 29.61 -15.73 24.35
C ASP A 1 28.72 -16.76 23.70
N SER A 2 27.97 -17.50 24.51
CA SER A 2 26.88 -18.38 24.07
C SER A 2 25.60 -17.56 23.95
N MET A 3 24.73 -17.91 23.00
CA MET A 3 23.35 -17.41 23.01
C MET A 3 22.63 -17.92 24.27
N PHE A 4 21.75 -17.10 24.86
CA PHE A 4 21.03 -17.42 26.10
C PHE A 4 20.11 -18.65 25.97
N ASN A 5 19.50 -18.81 24.80
CA ASN A 5 18.67 -19.95 24.40
C ASN A 5 18.81 -20.22 22.88
N THR A 6 18.10 -21.21 22.35
CA THR A 6 18.06 -21.49 20.91
C THR A 6 17.38 -20.35 20.16
N PRO A 7 18.11 -19.59 19.31
CA PRO A 7 17.51 -18.49 18.57
C PRO A 7 16.66 -19.00 17.40
N ALA A 8 15.75 -18.16 16.91
CA ALA A 8 14.99 -18.41 15.69
C ALA A 8 15.89 -18.21 14.45
N VAL A 9 16.76 -19.19 14.18
CA VAL A 9 17.85 -19.08 13.19
C VAL A 9 17.33 -18.66 11.81
N PHE A 10 16.23 -19.25 11.34
CA PHE A 10 15.69 -18.95 10.01
C PHE A 10 15.13 -17.52 9.90
N PRO A 11 14.24 -17.02 10.79
CA PRO A 11 13.82 -15.61 10.79
C PRO A 11 14.98 -14.60 10.89
N VAL A 12 16.00 -14.91 11.69
CA VAL A 12 17.20 -14.06 11.81
C VAL A 12 17.97 -14.01 10.50
N TYR A 13 18.16 -15.16 9.84
CA TYR A 13 18.81 -15.24 8.54
C TYR A 13 18.04 -14.48 7.45
N VAL A 14 16.72 -14.64 7.38
CA VAL A 14 15.88 -13.90 6.41
C VAL A 14 15.93 -12.40 6.68
N SER A 15 15.93 -11.98 7.95
CA SER A 15 16.09 -10.56 8.31
C SER A 15 17.43 -10.01 7.82
N MET A 16 18.52 -10.76 7.99
CA MET A 16 19.83 -10.39 7.45
C MET A 16 19.81 -10.22 5.93
N LEU A 17 19.16 -11.13 5.19
CA LEU A 17 19.02 -11.01 3.73
C LEU A 17 18.21 -9.77 3.32
N THR A 18 17.11 -9.48 4.02
CA THR A 18 16.29 -8.27 3.77
C THR A 18 17.08 -6.99 4.03
N LEU A 19 17.88 -6.95 5.09
CA LEU A 19 18.75 -5.82 5.40
C LEU A 19 19.85 -5.63 4.35
N GLN A 20 20.42 -6.73 3.85
CA GLN A 20 21.41 -6.68 2.78
C GLN A 20 20.80 -6.15 1.48
N TRP A 21 19.63 -6.65 1.07
CA TRP A 21 18.89 -6.13 -0.07
C TRP A 21 18.61 -4.63 0.06
N LEU A 22 18.15 -4.18 1.22
CA LEU A 22 17.87 -2.77 1.46
C LEU A 22 19.13 -1.91 1.37
N LYS A 23 20.25 -2.39 1.89
CA LYS A 23 21.56 -1.73 1.78
C LYS A 23 22.02 -1.62 0.32
N ASP A 24 21.87 -2.70 -0.45
CA ASP A 24 22.27 -2.75 -1.86
C ASP A 24 21.42 -1.84 -2.76
N LEU A 25 20.17 -1.54 -2.35
CA LEU A 25 19.32 -0.54 -3.00
C LEU A 25 19.72 0.92 -2.73
N GLY A 26 20.72 1.17 -1.88
CA GLY A 26 21.11 2.53 -1.45
C GLY A 26 20.64 2.89 -0.04
N GLY A 27 20.13 1.92 0.72
CA GLY A 27 19.76 2.08 2.12
C GLY A 27 18.47 2.89 2.34
N ILE A 28 18.37 3.50 3.52
CA ILE A 28 17.15 4.17 3.98
C ILE A 28 16.77 5.36 3.11
N ALA A 29 17.73 6.20 2.73
CA ALA A 29 17.46 7.39 1.91
C ALA A 29 16.86 7.01 0.54
N ALA A 30 17.40 5.99 -0.12
CA ALA A 30 16.91 5.56 -1.43
C ALA A 30 15.49 4.95 -1.35
N ILE A 31 15.21 4.13 -0.33
CA ILE A 31 13.88 3.53 -0.19
C ILE A 31 12.82 4.55 0.26
N GLU A 32 13.22 5.57 1.02
CA GLU A 32 12.37 6.67 1.44
C GLU A 32 11.84 7.45 0.23
N GLU A 33 12.70 7.84 -0.70
CA GLU A 33 12.27 8.50 -1.95
C GLU A 33 11.29 7.65 -2.77
N ILE A 34 11.47 6.32 -2.80
CA ILE A 34 10.55 5.40 -3.49
C ILE A 34 9.21 5.33 -2.76
N ASN A 35 9.23 5.27 -1.43
CA ASN A 35 8.04 5.23 -0.60
C ASN A 35 7.23 6.53 -0.68
N GLU A 36 7.90 7.68 -0.73
CA GLU A 36 7.26 8.98 -0.97
C GLU A 36 6.59 9.03 -2.34
N LYS A 37 7.24 8.55 -3.41
CA LYS A 37 6.64 8.48 -4.74
C LYS A 37 5.38 7.61 -4.76
N LYS A 38 5.41 6.45 -4.09
CA LYS A 38 4.24 5.57 -3.95
C LYS A 38 3.10 6.26 -3.20
N ALA A 39 3.40 6.86 -2.06
CA ALA A 39 2.41 7.56 -1.24
C ALA A 39 1.79 8.74 -2.00
N ASN A 40 2.63 9.57 -2.63
CA ASN A 40 2.17 10.70 -3.43
C ASN A 40 1.26 10.25 -4.57
N LEU A 41 1.60 9.16 -5.25
CA LEU A 41 0.79 8.62 -6.35
C LEU A 41 -0.61 8.24 -5.90
N ILE A 42 -0.75 7.41 -4.85
CA ILE A 42 -2.07 6.97 -4.39
C ILE A 42 -2.87 8.11 -3.73
N TYR A 43 -2.23 8.98 -2.96
CA TYR A 43 -2.94 10.08 -2.31
C TYR A 43 -3.36 11.17 -3.30
N SER A 44 -2.61 11.36 -4.39
CA SER A 44 -3.06 12.26 -5.47
C SER A 44 -4.36 11.76 -6.09
N GLU A 45 -4.46 10.46 -6.34
CA GLU A 45 -5.71 9.86 -6.85
C GLU A 45 -6.85 9.98 -5.84
N ILE A 46 -6.61 9.65 -4.57
CA ILE A 46 -7.62 9.78 -3.51
C ILE A 46 -8.13 11.23 -3.36
N ASP A 47 -7.26 12.22 -3.55
CA ASP A 47 -7.62 13.64 -3.39
C ASP A 47 -8.34 14.23 -4.61
N LEU A 48 -8.05 13.73 -5.82
CA LEU A 48 -8.64 14.22 -7.07
C LEU A 48 -9.93 13.50 -7.44
N ASN A 49 -10.03 12.21 -7.14
CA ASN A 49 -11.14 11.36 -7.54
C ASN A 49 -12.31 11.45 -6.54
N PRO A 50 -13.48 11.99 -6.94
CA PRO A 50 -14.61 12.24 -6.05
C PRO A 50 -15.30 10.97 -5.53
N LEU A 51 -14.97 9.80 -6.12
CA LEU A 51 -15.51 8.52 -5.67
C LEU A 51 -14.81 8.00 -4.41
N PHE A 52 -13.67 8.59 -4.02
CA PHE A 52 -12.88 8.12 -2.89
C PHE A 52 -12.70 9.20 -1.82
N LYS A 53 -12.49 8.74 -0.59
CA LYS A 53 -12.17 9.59 0.56
C LYS A 53 -11.15 8.90 1.44
N GLY A 54 -10.04 9.59 1.73
CA GLY A 54 -9.06 9.14 2.72
C GLY A 54 -9.60 9.18 4.15
N TYR A 55 -9.18 8.24 5.00
CA TYR A 55 -9.56 8.25 6.42
C TYR A 55 -8.73 9.20 7.27
N ALA A 56 -7.43 9.32 6.98
CA ALA A 56 -6.52 10.18 7.73
C ALA A 56 -6.56 11.62 7.18
N GLU A 57 -6.41 12.59 8.10
CA GLU A 57 -6.11 13.97 7.75
C GLU A 57 -4.79 14.06 6.98
N LYS A 58 -4.65 15.07 6.12
CA LYS A 58 -3.59 15.11 5.10
C LYS A 58 -2.19 15.11 5.71
N GLU A 59 -2.02 15.83 6.81
CA GLU A 59 -0.79 15.97 7.58
C GLU A 59 -0.33 14.68 8.30
N ASP A 60 -1.26 13.76 8.56
CA ASP A 60 -1.02 12.53 9.31
C ASP A 60 -0.96 11.27 8.43
N ARG A 61 -1.02 11.46 7.10
CA ARG A 61 -1.06 10.37 6.13
C ARG A 61 0.20 9.51 6.19
N SER A 62 -0.01 8.20 6.30
CA SER A 62 1.08 7.23 6.29
C SER A 62 1.63 7.03 4.87
N ASN A 63 2.96 7.05 4.75
CA ASN A 63 3.64 6.62 3.52
C ASN A 63 3.58 5.09 3.28
N MET A 64 3.17 4.33 4.29
CA MET A 64 3.18 2.86 4.24
C MET A 64 1.77 2.27 4.06
N ASN A 65 0.74 2.90 4.61
CA ASN A 65 -0.61 2.34 4.62
C ASN A 65 -1.63 3.43 4.29
N ALA A 66 -1.95 3.60 3.01
CA ALA A 66 -3.01 4.50 2.59
C ALA A 66 -4.37 3.83 2.86
N THR A 67 -5.15 4.44 3.75
CA THR A 67 -6.48 3.97 4.13
C THR A 67 -7.54 4.91 3.56
N PHE A 68 -8.53 4.34 2.87
CA PHE A 68 -9.55 5.11 2.15
C PHE A 68 -10.85 4.31 2.02
N THR A 69 -11.93 5.00 1.63
CA THR A 69 -13.24 4.41 1.38
C THR A 69 -13.85 4.98 0.10
N LEU A 70 -14.86 4.29 -0.43
CA LEU A 70 -15.75 4.84 -1.44
C LEU A 70 -16.68 5.88 -0.81
N THR A 71 -17.05 6.91 -1.58
CA THR A 71 -18.06 7.92 -1.19
C THR A 71 -19.49 7.44 -1.48
N ASP A 72 -19.67 6.54 -2.44
CA ASP A 72 -20.93 5.83 -2.70
C ASP A 72 -20.75 4.31 -2.53
N GLU A 73 -21.44 3.72 -1.54
CA GLU A 73 -21.38 2.28 -1.27
C GLU A 73 -21.92 1.42 -2.41
N LYS A 74 -22.76 1.96 -3.30
CA LYS A 74 -23.30 1.22 -4.44
C LYS A 74 -22.22 0.77 -5.43
N LEU A 75 -21.09 1.47 -5.45
CA LEU A 75 -19.96 1.16 -6.31
C LEU A 75 -19.06 0.06 -5.74
N LYS A 76 -19.32 -0.40 -4.51
CA LYS A 76 -18.46 -1.35 -3.81
C LYS A 76 -18.24 -2.64 -4.59
N ASP A 77 -19.31 -3.29 -5.03
CA ASP A 77 -19.21 -4.59 -5.71
C ASP A 77 -18.47 -4.44 -7.06
N THR A 78 -18.71 -3.33 -7.76
CA THR A 78 -18.02 -3.00 -9.01
C THR A 78 -16.52 -2.78 -8.78
N PHE A 79 -16.15 -1.93 -7.82
CA PHE A 79 -14.74 -1.67 -7.50
C PHE A 79 -14.05 -2.95 -7.02
N ASP A 80 -14.72 -3.74 -6.18
CA ASP A 80 -14.22 -5.02 -5.68
C ASP A 80 -13.97 -6.05 -6.78
N ALA A 81 -14.77 -6.05 -7.83
CA ALA A 81 -14.51 -6.88 -9.00
C ALA A 81 -13.32 -6.36 -9.81
N MET A 82 -13.25 -5.05 -10.05
CA MET A 82 -12.22 -4.43 -10.89
C MET A 82 -10.81 -4.61 -10.34
N TRP A 83 -10.58 -4.37 -9.04
CA TRP A 83 -9.24 -4.54 -8.49
C TRP A 83 -8.81 -6.01 -8.43
N LYS A 84 -9.77 -6.95 -8.25
CA LYS A 84 -9.48 -8.39 -8.32
C LYS A 84 -9.12 -8.83 -9.72
N GLU A 85 -9.83 -8.34 -10.73
CA GLU A 85 -9.54 -8.62 -12.14
C GLU A 85 -8.16 -8.07 -12.55
N ALA A 86 -7.76 -6.92 -11.99
CA ALA A 86 -6.42 -6.36 -12.13
C ALA A 86 -5.32 -7.14 -11.36
N GLY A 87 -5.67 -8.24 -10.68
CA GLY A 87 -4.72 -9.08 -9.95
C GLY A 87 -4.24 -8.50 -8.61
N ILE A 88 -4.88 -7.43 -8.12
CA ILE A 88 -4.56 -6.83 -6.82
C ILE A 88 -5.04 -7.77 -5.71
N ASN A 89 -4.24 -7.92 -4.66
CA ASN A 89 -4.57 -8.74 -3.50
C ASN A 89 -4.38 -7.95 -2.20
N GLY A 90 -5.22 -8.25 -1.19
CA GLY A 90 -5.06 -7.70 0.16
C GLY A 90 -5.48 -6.22 0.33
N LEU A 91 -6.31 -5.69 -0.56
CA LEU A 91 -6.76 -4.29 -0.51
C LEU A 91 -7.86 -4.04 0.54
N ASN A 92 -8.58 -5.07 0.97
CA ASN A 92 -9.64 -4.92 1.97
C ASN A 92 -9.10 -4.32 3.27
N GLY A 93 -9.76 -3.27 3.76
CA GLY A 93 -9.43 -2.62 5.02
C GLY A 93 -9.60 -3.55 6.22
N HIS A 94 -9.06 -3.13 7.37
CA HIS A 94 -9.19 -3.91 8.60
C HIS A 94 -10.66 -3.98 9.03
N ARG A 95 -11.10 -5.16 9.49
CA ARG A 95 -12.50 -5.46 9.86
C ARG A 95 -13.15 -4.48 10.84
N SER A 96 -12.36 -3.78 11.67
CA SER A 96 -12.88 -2.81 12.65
C SER A 96 -13.17 -1.43 12.06
N VAL A 97 -12.65 -1.13 10.87
CA VAL A 97 -12.79 0.18 10.20
C VAL A 97 -13.60 0.04 8.90
N GLY A 98 -13.44 -1.07 8.19
CA GLY A 98 -14.00 -1.25 6.85
C GLY A 98 -13.15 -0.56 5.77
N GLY A 99 -13.77 -0.26 4.64
CA GLY A 99 -13.12 0.39 3.50
C GLY A 99 -11.94 -0.39 2.93
N TYR A 100 -10.91 0.35 2.53
CA TYR A 100 -9.74 -0.14 1.81
C TYR A 100 -8.44 0.30 2.48
N ARG A 101 -7.39 -0.52 2.32
CA ARG A 101 -6.04 -0.23 2.79
C ARG A 101 -5.00 -0.70 1.77
N ALA A 102 -4.38 0.24 1.07
CA ALA A 102 -3.23 -0.01 0.22
C ALA A 102 -1.95 -0.02 1.07
N SER A 103 -1.38 -1.21 1.28
CA SER A 103 -0.13 -1.39 2.05
C SER A 103 1.08 -1.37 1.11
N MET A 104 1.88 -0.30 1.18
CA MET A 104 2.94 0.04 0.23
C MET A 104 4.34 -0.12 0.83
N TYR A 105 4.58 -1.22 1.54
CA TYR A 105 5.90 -1.52 2.14
C TYR A 105 7.04 -1.49 1.13
N ASN A 106 8.28 -1.46 1.61
CA ASN A 106 9.50 -1.31 0.79
C ASN A 106 9.56 -2.25 -0.42
N ALA A 107 9.13 -3.50 -0.27
CA ALA A 107 9.19 -4.50 -1.34
C ALA A 107 8.11 -4.31 -2.43
N LEU A 108 7.09 -3.49 -2.20
CA LEU A 108 6.08 -3.17 -3.20
C LEU A 108 6.62 -2.11 -4.17
N SER A 109 6.56 -2.40 -5.47
CA SER A 109 7.01 -1.47 -6.52
C SER A 109 6.06 -0.30 -6.70
N LEU A 110 6.56 0.79 -7.31
CA LEU A 110 5.72 1.93 -7.69
C LEU A 110 4.66 1.55 -8.73
N GLU A 111 5.00 0.66 -9.65
CA GLU A 111 4.09 0.14 -10.68
C GLU A 111 2.87 -0.55 -10.06
N SER A 112 3.05 -1.34 -8.99
CA SER A 112 1.92 -1.97 -8.29
C SER A 112 0.94 -0.96 -7.70
N VAL A 113 1.42 0.22 -7.29
CA VAL A 113 0.54 1.33 -6.85
C VAL A 113 -0.15 1.96 -8.06
N GLY A 114 0.56 2.12 -9.17
CA GLY A 114 0.00 2.58 -10.45
C GLY A 114 -1.18 1.74 -10.92
N VAL A 115 -1.09 0.40 -10.85
CA VAL A 115 -2.20 -0.49 -11.22
C VAL A 115 -3.46 -0.21 -10.38
N LEU A 116 -3.31 0.07 -9.08
CA LEU A 116 -4.45 0.45 -8.24
C LEU A 116 -5.02 1.81 -8.64
N VAL A 117 -4.17 2.80 -8.91
CA VAL A 117 -4.61 4.12 -9.37
C VAL A 117 -5.36 4.02 -10.69
N ASP A 118 -4.86 3.24 -11.66
CA ASP A 118 -5.55 3.02 -12.93
C ASP A 118 -6.95 2.43 -12.74
N VAL A 119 -7.11 1.47 -11.81
CA VAL A 119 -8.41 0.89 -11.45
C VAL A 119 -9.33 1.92 -10.80
N MET A 120 -8.81 2.79 -9.94
CA MET A 120 -9.57 3.88 -9.29
C MET A 120 -10.06 4.90 -10.33
N SER A 121 -9.18 5.33 -11.23
CA SER A 121 -9.53 6.25 -12.32
C SER A 121 -10.50 5.59 -13.32
N ASP A 122 -10.36 4.30 -13.59
CA ASP A 122 -11.31 3.55 -14.42
C ASP A 122 -12.70 3.45 -13.80
N LEU A 123 -12.79 3.34 -12.48
CA LEU A 123 -14.07 3.34 -11.79
C LEU A 123 -14.76 4.70 -11.97
N GLU A 124 -14.02 5.80 -11.82
CA GLU A 124 -14.54 7.16 -12.03
C GLU A 124 -15.07 7.36 -13.45
N ARG A 125 -14.35 6.88 -14.47
CA ARG A 125 -14.78 6.99 -15.87
C ARG A 125 -16.05 6.19 -16.19
N LYS A 126 -16.35 5.14 -15.42
CA LYS A 126 -17.46 4.21 -15.66
C LYS A 126 -18.68 4.44 -14.76
N ALA A 127 -18.53 5.25 -13.70
CA ALA A 127 -19.60 5.62 -12.78
C ALA A 127 -20.52 6.70 -13.38
#